data_AF-A0A7C4EIJ4-F1
#
_entry.id   AF-A0A7C4EIJ4-F1
#
_cell.length_a   1.000
_cell.length_b   1.000
_cell.length_c   1.000
_cell.angle_alpha   90.00
_cell.angle_beta   90.00
_cell.angle_gamma   90.00
#
_symmetry.space_group_name_H-M   'P 1'
#
loop_
_entity.id
_entity.type
_entity.pdbx_description
1 polymer ?
#
loop_
_entity_poly.entity_id
_entity_poly.type
_entity_poly.pdbx_seq_one_letter_code
_entity_poly.pdbx_strand_id
1 'polypeptide(L)'
;MAGLLGRAQGGPRQNRHPCDQPFGHCDTLSRRAKQRAIVLSTPRATTSRPPARYNLPMDVYLGALLIFLLRITDVSIGTLRVIYMVRGRRLPAAALGFLEAGVFILAISTALRDLGNPIKMLGYACGFAVGTMLGITLENWIASGWLMVRIISIDKAESLMEALRNEGFGVTAVRGEGREGQRLILFLVTPRRNGRQILRIVQAWDPDAFVTVEPVATAIGGHIPHVAAPASVRK
;
A
#
# COMPACT_ATOMS: atom_id res chain seq x y z
N MET A 1 1.75 13.74 51.63
CA MET A 1 1.61 13.77 53.11
C MET A 1 1.42 12.35 53.59
N ALA A 2 2.04 12.02 54.73
CA ALA A 2 2.20 10.70 55.35
C ALA A 2 3.18 9.77 54.60
N GLY A 3 4.24 9.23 55.19
CA GLY A 3 4.71 9.29 56.57
C GLY A 3 5.65 8.10 56.81
N LEU A 4 6.79 8.38 57.46
CA LEU A 4 7.53 7.52 58.41
C LEU A 4 8.04 6.14 57.92
N LEU A 5 9.36 5.98 57.79
CA LEU A 5 10.33 5.57 58.85
C LEU A 5 10.36 4.05 59.11
N GLY A 6 11.56 3.44 59.07
CA GLY A 6 11.78 2.16 59.75
C GLY A 6 12.92 1.29 59.22
N ARG A 7 14.16 1.61 59.60
CA ARG A 7 15.28 0.65 59.67
C ARG A 7 15.08 -0.29 60.87
N ALA A 8 15.43 -1.57 60.75
CA ALA A 8 16.04 -2.45 61.78
C ALA A 8 16.09 -3.90 61.23
N GLN A 9 17.26 -4.52 61.00
CA GLN A 9 18.15 -5.25 61.95
C GLN A 9 17.63 -6.63 62.43
N GLY A 10 18.53 -7.63 62.35
CA GLY A 10 18.65 -8.72 63.35
C GLY A 10 18.11 -10.10 62.95
N GLY A 11 19.00 -11.10 62.79
CA GLY A 11 18.70 -12.55 62.70
C GLY A 11 18.27 -13.16 64.06
N PRO A 12 18.63 -14.41 64.45
CA PRO A 12 19.27 -15.54 63.76
C PRO A 12 18.65 -16.95 64.10
N ARG A 13 19.36 -18.05 63.76
CA ARG A 13 19.36 -19.42 64.39
C ARG A 13 18.13 -20.32 64.09
N GLN A 14 18.17 -21.66 63.90
CA GLN A 14 19.14 -22.73 64.20
C GLN A 14 18.66 -24.09 63.63
N ASN A 15 19.53 -25.12 63.72
CA ASN A 15 19.28 -26.59 63.71
C ASN A 15 19.17 -27.27 62.33
N ARG A 16 19.75 -28.45 62.06
CA ARG A 16 20.60 -29.40 62.82
C ARG A 16 21.18 -30.41 61.82
N HIS A 17 22.36 -30.95 62.13
CA HIS A 17 22.94 -32.16 61.52
C HIS A 17 22.15 -33.43 61.92
N PRO A 18 22.38 -34.55 61.23
CA PRO A 18 23.23 -35.57 61.83
C PRO A 18 24.27 -36.19 60.89
N CYS A 19 25.32 -36.72 61.52
CA CYS A 19 26.41 -37.53 60.98
C CYS A 19 25.92 -38.76 60.21
N ASP A 20 26.69 -39.18 59.20
CA ASP A 20 27.22 -40.55 59.14
C ASP A 20 28.30 -40.64 58.03
N GLN A 21 29.50 -41.01 58.46
CA GLN A 21 30.61 -41.49 57.64
C GLN A 21 30.83 -42.95 58.05
N PRO A 22 31.36 -43.86 57.20
CA PRO A 22 32.82 -43.92 57.12
C PRO A 22 33.49 -44.53 55.84
N PHE A 23 34.79 -44.27 55.75
CA PHE A 23 35.89 -44.96 55.02
C PHE A 23 35.95 -44.96 53.48
N GLY A 24 37.05 -44.40 52.96
CA GLY A 24 37.51 -44.56 51.57
C GLY A 24 38.74 -43.70 51.24
N HIS A 25 39.93 -44.27 51.41
CA HIS A 25 41.27 -43.74 51.11
C HIS A 25 41.50 -43.64 49.58
N CYS A 26 41.97 -42.51 49.02
CA CYS A 26 43.01 -42.48 47.98
C CYS A 26 43.32 -41.06 47.45
N ASP A 27 44.62 -40.79 47.35
CA ASP A 27 45.28 -39.66 46.72
C ASP A 27 44.72 -39.25 45.35
N THR A 28 44.59 -37.95 45.09
CA THR A 28 44.84 -37.32 43.78
C THR A 28 44.84 -35.79 43.85
N LEU A 29 45.63 -35.22 44.78
CA LEU A 29 45.96 -33.78 44.80
C LEU A 29 47.02 -33.39 43.74
N SER A 30 46.98 -33.98 42.54
CA SER A 30 47.95 -33.68 41.47
C SER A 30 47.37 -33.82 40.05
N ARG A 31 46.17 -33.27 39.79
CA ARG A 31 45.65 -33.16 38.41
C ARG A 31 45.04 -31.81 38.01
N ARG A 32 45.05 -30.79 38.86
CA ARG A 32 44.52 -29.45 38.51
C ARG A 32 45.55 -28.41 38.04
N ALA A 33 46.85 -28.69 38.14
CA ALA A 33 47.89 -27.72 37.80
C ALA A 33 48.38 -27.78 36.33
N LYS A 34 48.02 -28.80 35.54
CA LYS A 34 48.54 -28.99 34.16
C LYS A 34 47.59 -28.61 33.02
N GLN A 35 46.42 -28.02 33.30
CA GLN A 35 45.44 -27.63 32.27
C GLN A 35 45.32 -26.13 32.02
N ARG A 36 46.13 -25.29 32.66
CA ARG A 36 46.12 -23.83 32.46
C ARG A 36 47.19 -23.29 31.49
N ALA A 37 47.95 -24.15 30.82
CA ALA A 37 49.01 -23.75 29.91
C ALA A 37 48.81 -24.28 28.47
N ILE A 38 47.57 -24.23 27.97
CA ILE A 38 47.28 -24.34 26.53
C ILE A 38 46.46 -23.09 26.15
N VAL A 39 47.05 -21.94 26.42
CA VAL A 39 46.83 -20.74 25.62
C VAL A 39 48.17 -20.55 24.92
N LEU A 40 48.27 -20.93 23.65
CA LEU A 40 48.92 -20.12 22.62
C LEU A 40 48.78 -20.79 21.24
N SER A 41 48.49 -19.94 20.26
CA SER A 41 48.62 -20.14 18.81
C SER A 41 47.73 -21.18 18.13
N THR A 42 46.42 -20.93 18.08
CA THR A 42 45.71 -21.17 16.80
C THR A 42 45.83 -19.89 15.98
N PRO A 43 46.36 -19.94 14.73
CA PRO A 43 46.44 -18.76 13.90
C PRO A 43 45.01 -18.26 13.66
N ARG A 44 44.79 -16.98 13.95
CA ARG A 44 43.59 -16.26 13.55
C ARG A 44 43.52 -16.39 12.03
N ALA A 45 42.67 -17.28 11.53
CA ALA A 45 42.33 -17.34 10.12
C ALA A 45 41.78 -15.96 9.76
N THR A 46 42.64 -15.13 9.18
CA THR A 46 42.23 -13.99 8.38
C THR A 46 41.37 -14.57 7.28
N THR A 47 40.06 -14.62 7.49
CA THR A 47 39.11 -14.59 6.40
C THR A 47 39.35 -13.25 5.71
N SER A 48 40.32 -13.22 4.81
CA SER A 48 40.34 -12.27 3.72
C SER A 48 39.06 -12.54 2.95
N ARG A 49 37.96 -11.91 3.37
CA ARG A 49 36.82 -11.72 2.47
C ARG A 49 37.45 -11.12 1.22
N PRO A 50 37.37 -11.78 0.05
CA PRO A 50 37.75 -11.10 -1.17
C PRO A 50 36.95 -9.79 -1.18
N PRO A 51 37.56 -8.63 -1.47
CA PRO A 51 36.76 -7.43 -1.65
C PRO A 51 35.72 -7.78 -2.71
N ALA A 52 34.44 -7.60 -2.38
CA ALA A 52 33.37 -7.75 -3.36
C ALA A 52 33.64 -6.73 -4.46
N ARG A 53 34.38 -7.14 -5.49
CA ARG A 53 34.63 -6.34 -6.68
C ARG A 53 33.38 -6.44 -7.54
N TYR A 54 32.48 -5.49 -7.34
CA TYR A 54 31.61 -4.98 -8.39
C TYR A 54 31.74 -3.45 -8.35
N ASN A 55 32.93 -2.97 -8.74
CA ASN A 55 33.28 -1.55 -8.78
C ASN A 55 33.58 -1.11 -10.22
N LEU A 56 32.82 -1.58 -11.21
CA LEU A 56 32.68 -0.80 -12.45
C LEU A 56 31.49 0.15 -12.25
N PRO A 57 31.59 1.43 -12.63
CA PRO A 57 30.47 2.37 -12.54
C PRO A 57 29.21 1.83 -13.22
N MET A 58 29.37 1.05 -14.30
CA MET A 58 28.28 0.40 -15.04
C MET A 58 27.48 -0.59 -14.20
N ASP A 59 28.09 -1.28 -13.24
CA ASP A 59 27.42 -2.27 -12.40
C ASP A 59 26.46 -1.59 -11.41
N VAL A 60 26.85 -0.41 -10.94
CA VAL A 60 26.03 0.43 -10.07
C VAL A 60 24.79 0.92 -10.82
N TYR A 61 24.97 1.42 -12.05
CA TYR A 61 23.86 1.89 -12.87
C TYR A 61 22.91 0.75 -13.26
N LEU A 62 23.45 -0.41 -13.64
CA LEU A 62 22.64 -1.59 -13.97
C LEU A 62 21.86 -2.09 -12.74
N GLY A 63 22.49 -2.13 -11.57
CA GLY A 63 21.83 -2.49 -10.33
C GLY A 63 20.73 -1.49 -9.95
N ALA A 64 20.97 -0.19 -10.11
CA ALA A 64 19.98 0.85 -9.86
C ALA A 64 18.80 0.76 -10.83
N LEU A 65 19.06 0.49 -12.11
CA LEU A 65 18.01 0.29 -13.13
C LEU A 65 17.17 -0.95 -12.83
N LEU A 66 17.80 -2.05 -12.40
CA LEU A 66 17.09 -3.26 -12.00
C LEU A 66 16.16 -2.99 -10.80
N ILE A 67 16.67 -2.33 -9.76
CA ILE A 67 15.86 -1.95 -8.59
C ILE A 67 14.69 -1.04 -9.02
N PHE A 68 14.96 -0.08 -9.90
CA PHE A 68 13.96 0.84 -10.43
C PHE A 68 12.81 0.09 -11.13
N LEU A 69 13.12 -0.81 -12.07
CA LEU A 69 12.12 -1.61 -12.78
C LEU A 69 11.35 -2.52 -11.82
N LEU A 70 12.05 -3.17 -10.89
CA LEU A 70 11.44 -4.07 -9.92
C LEU A 70 10.48 -3.32 -9.00
N ARG A 71 10.80 -2.07 -8.61
CA ARG A 71 9.89 -1.18 -7.87
C ARG A 71 8.68 -0.73 -8.68
N ILE A 72 8.86 -0.42 -9.96
CA ILE A 72 7.71 -0.09 -10.83
C ILE A 72 6.73 -1.26 -10.91
N THR A 73 7.24 -2.47 -11.14
CA THR A 73 6.40 -3.68 -11.21
C THR A 73 5.70 -3.93 -9.88
N ASP A 74 6.40 -3.82 -8.75
CA ASP A 74 5.83 -3.96 -7.40
C ASP A 74 4.64 -3.03 -7.15
N VAL A 75 4.82 -1.72 -7.38
CA VAL A 75 3.76 -0.73 -7.18
C VAL A 75 2.59 -0.95 -8.15
N SER A 76 2.87 -1.38 -9.38
CA SER A 76 1.84 -1.70 -10.36
C SER A 76 0.98 -2.90 -9.93
N ILE A 77 1.60 -3.97 -9.43
CA ILE A 77 0.90 -5.15 -8.88
C ILE A 77 0.08 -4.75 -7.65
N GLY A 78 0.63 -3.94 -6.75
CA GLY A 78 -0.07 -3.43 -5.58
C GLY A 78 -1.31 -2.62 -5.95
N THR A 79 -1.22 -1.81 -7.01
CA THR A 79 -2.37 -1.05 -7.54
C THR A 79 -3.46 -1.99 -8.05
N LEU A 80 -3.09 -3.02 -8.84
CA LEU A 80 -4.04 -4.02 -9.33
C LEU A 80 -4.72 -4.76 -8.18
N ARG A 81 -3.97 -5.15 -7.14
CA ARG A 81 -4.50 -5.80 -5.94
C ARG A 81 -5.59 -4.95 -5.30
N VAL A 82 -5.32 -3.65 -5.08
CA VAL A 82 -6.30 -2.72 -4.50
C VAL A 82 -7.54 -2.62 -5.37
N ILE A 83 -7.39 -2.50 -6.69
CA ILE A 83 -8.54 -2.45 -7.62
C ILE A 83 -9.41 -3.71 -7.50
N TYR A 84 -8.80 -4.89 -7.47
CA TYR A 84 -9.56 -6.15 -7.32
C TYR A 84 -10.17 -6.31 -5.93
N MET A 85 -9.51 -5.80 -4.88
CA MET A 85 -10.03 -5.77 -3.52
C MET A 85 -11.28 -4.89 -3.40
N VAL A 86 -11.25 -3.66 -3.92
CA VAL A 86 -12.39 -2.74 -3.93
C VAL A 86 -13.55 -3.29 -4.77
N ARG A 87 -13.25 -4.05 -5.83
CA ARG A 87 -14.25 -4.78 -6.64
C ARG A 87 -14.78 -6.07 -5.99
N GLY A 88 -14.35 -6.40 -4.77
CA GLY A 88 -14.79 -7.61 -4.05
C GLY A 88 -14.27 -8.94 -4.63
N ARG A 89 -13.31 -8.92 -5.55
CA ARG A 89 -12.77 -10.14 -6.18
C ARG A 89 -11.64 -10.72 -5.35
N ARG A 90 -12.00 -11.56 -4.36
CA ARG A 90 -11.07 -12.12 -3.36
C ARG A 90 -9.89 -12.93 -3.92
N LEU A 91 -10.13 -13.83 -4.89
CA LEU A 91 -9.08 -14.71 -5.43
C LEU A 91 -7.96 -13.96 -6.17
N PRO A 92 -8.26 -13.08 -7.17
CA PRO A 92 -7.20 -12.33 -7.84
C PRO A 92 -6.49 -11.36 -6.88
N ALA A 93 -7.20 -10.75 -5.92
CA ALA A 93 -6.57 -9.88 -4.93
C ALA A 93 -5.56 -10.64 -4.06
N ALA A 94 -5.90 -11.86 -3.60
CA ALA A 94 -4.99 -12.70 -2.80
C ALA A 94 -3.77 -13.17 -3.63
N ALA A 95 -4.00 -13.61 -4.87
CA ALA A 95 -2.92 -14.06 -5.75
C ALA A 95 -1.93 -12.93 -6.07
N LEU A 96 -2.43 -11.73 -6.37
CA LEU A 96 -1.59 -10.55 -6.61
C LEU A 96 -0.81 -10.15 -5.35
N GLY A 97 -1.43 -10.20 -4.17
CA GLY A 97 -0.74 -9.90 -2.91
C GLY A 97 0.38 -10.88 -2.58
N PHE A 98 0.21 -12.16 -2.89
CA PHE A 98 1.26 -13.16 -2.74
C PHE A 98 2.45 -12.88 -3.67
N LEU A 99 2.18 -12.57 -4.95
CA LEU A 99 3.21 -12.23 -5.92
C LEU A 99 3.94 -10.93 -5.55
N GLU A 100 3.19 -9.90 -5.13
CA GLU A 100 3.73 -8.61 -4.67
C GLU A 100 4.68 -8.81 -3.49
N ALA A 101 4.32 -9.62 -2.49
CA ALA A 101 5.20 -9.88 -1.34
C ALA A 101 6.55 -10.48 -1.77
N GLY A 102 6.56 -11.38 -2.77
CA GLY A 102 7.80 -11.93 -3.32
C GLY A 102 8.66 -10.88 -4.02
N VAL A 103 8.06 -10.06 -4.89
CA VAL A 103 8.74 -8.96 -5.59
C VAL A 103 9.28 -7.93 -4.58
N PHE A 104 8.53 -7.66 -3.52
CA PHE A 104 8.94 -6.76 -2.45
C PHE A 104 10.23 -7.22 -1.77
N ILE A 105 10.27 -8.49 -1.34
CA ILE A 105 11.45 -9.08 -0.69
C ILE A 105 12.66 -9.06 -1.62
N LEU A 106 12.49 -9.35 -2.91
CA LEU A 106 13.58 -9.31 -3.89
C LEU A 106 14.13 -7.89 -4.08
N ALA A 107 13.25 -6.89 -4.18
CA ALA A 107 13.68 -5.50 -4.36
C ALA A 107 14.37 -4.93 -3.12
N ILE A 108 13.79 -5.15 -1.93
CA ILE A 108 14.37 -4.61 -0.70
C ILE A 108 15.70 -5.30 -0.38
N SER A 109 15.81 -6.62 -0.58
CA SER A 109 17.08 -7.33 -0.37
C SER A 109 18.18 -6.87 -1.34
N THR A 110 17.82 -6.52 -2.58
CA THR A 110 18.78 -5.97 -3.55
C THR A 110 19.17 -4.53 -3.20
N ALA A 111 18.22 -3.71 -2.76
CA ALA A 111 18.48 -2.33 -2.33
C ALA A 111 19.37 -2.27 -1.07
N LEU A 112 19.16 -3.17 -0.12
CA LEU A 112 19.89 -3.22 1.15
C LEU A 112 21.27 -3.90 1.05
N ARG A 113 21.63 -4.54 -0.05
CA ARG A 113 22.99 -5.11 -0.19
C ARG A 113 24.08 -4.05 -0.34
N ASP A 114 23.73 -2.88 -0.86
CA ASP A 114 24.67 -1.79 -1.15
C ASP A 114 24.11 -0.43 -0.67
N LEU A 115 23.84 -0.30 0.64
CA LEU A 115 23.42 0.99 1.23
C LEU A 115 24.46 2.11 1.06
N GLY A 116 25.73 1.76 0.82
CA GLY A 116 26.80 2.73 0.61
C GLY A 116 26.73 3.49 -0.72
N ASN A 117 25.82 3.10 -1.63
CA ASN A 117 25.72 3.73 -2.95
C ASN A 117 24.42 4.53 -3.13
N PRO A 118 24.48 5.88 -3.15
CA PRO A 118 23.30 6.72 -3.23
C PRO A 118 22.50 6.55 -4.53
N ILE A 119 23.15 6.08 -5.62
CA ILE A 119 22.51 5.86 -6.92
C ILE A 119 21.48 4.73 -6.85
N LYS A 120 21.77 3.66 -6.10
CA LYS A 120 20.84 2.53 -5.92
C LYS A 120 19.62 2.95 -5.08
N MET A 121 19.84 3.78 -4.06
CA MET A 121 18.75 4.35 -3.25
C MET A 121 17.87 5.28 -4.08
N LEU A 122 18.47 6.09 -4.95
CA LEU A 122 17.73 6.94 -5.88
C LEU A 122 16.91 6.10 -6.86
N GLY A 123 17.48 5.02 -7.41
CA GLY A 123 16.74 4.06 -8.24
C GLY A 123 15.51 3.47 -7.54
N TYR A 124 15.62 3.13 -6.25
CA TYR A 124 14.50 2.67 -5.44
C TYR A 124 13.40 3.74 -5.29
N ALA A 125 13.78 4.96 -4.90
CA ALA A 125 12.84 6.06 -4.67
C ALA A 125 12.16 6.52 -5.97
N CYS A 126 12.93 6.71 -7.04
CA CYS A 126 12.40 7.06 -8.36
C CYS A 126 11.51 5.95 -8.93
N GLY A 127 11.89 4.68 -8.73
CA GLY A 127 11.09 3.53 -9.18
C GLY A 127 9.74 3.49 -8.49
N PHE A 128 9.70 3.79 -7.19
CA PHE A 128 8.45 3.93 -6.45
C PHE A 128 7.60 5.09 -7.01
N ALA A 129 8.18 6.28 -7.19
CA ALA A 129 7.45 7.46 -7.68
C ALA A 129 6.88 7.27 -9.09
N VAL A 130 7.70 6.75 -10.02
CA VAL A 130 7.26 6.43 -11.40
C VAL A 130 6.25 5.30 -11.38
N GLY A 131 6.46 4.28 -10.54
CA GLY A 131 5.51 3.19 -10.33
C GLY A 131 4.15 3.69 -9.87
N THR A 132 4.09 4.68 -8.97
CA THR A 132 2.84 5.32 -8.55
C THR A 132 2.15 6.05 -9.71
N MET A 133 2.90 6.81 -10.51
CA MET A 133 2.35 7.50 -11.68
C MET A 133 1.78 6.51 -12.72
N LEU A 134 2.50 5.41 -12.94
CA LEU A 134 2.02 4.30 -13.77
C LEU A 134 0.81 3.60 -13.15
N GLY A 135 0.78 3.41 -11.84
CA GLY A 135 -0.35 2.85 -11.11
C GLY A 135 -1.63 3.67 -11.31
N ILE A 136 -1.56 5.00 -11.17
CA ILE A 136 -2.69 5.90 -11.44
C ILE A 136 -3.15 5.78 -12.90
N THR A 137 -2.21 5.67 -13.84
CA THR A 137 -2.53 5.48 -15.27
C THR A 137 -3.21 4.14 -15.52
N LEU A 138 -2.72 3.08 -14.88
CA LEU A 138 -3.26 1.72 -14.94
C LEU A 138 -4.66 1.65 -14.34
N GLU A 139 -4.87 2.32 -13.20
CA GLU A 139 -6.19 2.46 -12.58
C GLU A 139 -7.15 3.15 -13.55
N ASN A 140 -6.76 4.29 -14.15
CA ASN A 140 -7.60 4.99 -15.12
C ASN A 140 -7.91 4.15 -16.37
N TRP A 141 -6.96 3.33 -16.84
CA TRP A 141 -7.15 2.43 -17.97
C TRP A 141 -8.11 1.27 -17.63
N ILE A 142 -7.97 0.69 -16.43
CA ILE A 142 -8.82 -0.41 -15.94
C ILE A 142 -10.17 0.08 -15.41
N ALA A 143 -10.31 1.36 -15.11
CA ALA A 143 -11.54 2.02 -14.68
C ALA A 143 -12.59 2.16 -15.79
N SER A 144 -12.70 1.16 -16.66
CA SER A 144 -13.94 0.75 -17.34
C SER A 144 -15.01 0.34 -16.31
N GLY A 145 -15.38 1.27 -15.44
CA GLY A 145 -16.39 1.12 -14.40
C GLY A 145 -17.55 2.08 -14.58
N TRP A 146 -18.36 2.17 -13.54
CA TRP A 146 -19.54 3.04 -13.49
C TRP A 146 -19.20 4.34 -12.75
N LEU A 147 -19.81 5.43 -13.17
CA LEU A 147 -19.80 6.72 -12.49
C LEU A 147 -21.21 7.03 -12.02
N MET A 148 -21.33 7.51 -10.79
CA MET A 148 -22.49 8.24 -10.32
C MET A 148 -22.23 9.72 -10.53
N VAL A 149 -23.00 10.35 -11.41
CA VAL A 149 -23.00 11.80 -11.59
C VAL A 149 -24.19 12.35 -10.82
N ARG A 150 -23.91 13.24 -9.88
CA ARG A 150 -24.92 13.98 -9.13
C ARG A 150 -24.85 15.44 -9.54
N ILE A 151 -25.98 15.97 -10.00
CA ILE A 151 -26.11 17.35 -10.48
C ILE A 151 -27.14 18.05 -9.61
N ILE A 152 -26.77 19.19 -9.04
CA ILE A 152 -27.67 20.03 -8.25
C ILE A 152 -27.87 21.31 -9.05
N SER A 153 -29.09 21.50 -9.55
CA SER A 153 -29.50 22.70 -10.30
C SER A 153 -30.57 23.46 -9.50
N ILE A 154 -30.59 24.79 -9.67
CA ILE A 154 -31.52 25.70 -8.99
C ILE A 154 -32.80 25.82 -9.82
N ASP A 155 -32.69 26.37 -11.04
CA ASP A 155 -33.86 26.74 -11.85
C ASP A 155 -34.01 25.92 -13.14
N LYS A 156 -32.91 25.36 -13.66
CA LYS A 156 -32.85 24.73 -15.00
C LYS A 156 -32.88 23.21 -14.95
N ALA A 157 -33.25 22.65 -13.81
CA ALA A 157 -33.10 21.22 -13.57
C ALA A 157 -34.04 20.37 -14.43
N GLU A 158 -35.25 20.86 -14.71
CA GLU A 158 -36.24 20.13 -15.53
C GLU A 158 -35.81 20.07 -17.00
N SER A 159 -35.40 21.21 -17.58
CA SER A 159 -34.90 21.25 -18.96
C SER A 159 -33.60 20.45 -19.14
N LEU A 160 -32.70 20.51 -18.16
CA LEU A 160 -31.50 19.67 -18.13
C LEU A 160 -31.84 18.18 -18.05
N MET A 161 -32.81 17.80 -17.21
CA MET A 161 -33.27 16.41 -17.08
C MET A 161 -33.84 15.90 -18.41
N GLU A 162 -34.66 16.69 -19.11
CA GLU A 162 -35.19 16.34 -20.43
C GLU A 162 -34.08 16.20 -21.47
N ALA A 163 -33.13 17.14 -21.52
CA ALA A 163 -31.98 17.06 -22.42
C ALA A 163 -31.17 15.77 -22.21
N LEU A 164 -30.91 15.41 -20.95
CA LEU A 164 -30.20 14.17 -20.62
C LEU A 164 -30.99 12.91 -21.00
N ARG A 165 -32.32 12.92 -20.82
CA ARG A 165 -33.18 11.79 -21.24
C ARG A 165 -33.27 11.65 -22.75
N ASN A 166 -33.33 12.76 -23.49
CA ASN A 166 -33.34 12.77 -24.96
C ASN A 166 -32.04 12.23 -25.55
N GLU A 167 -30.92 12.43 -24.86
CA GLU A 167 -29.61 11.83 -25.18
C GLU A 167 -29.50 10.35 -24.74
N GLY A 168 -30.58 9.76 -24.21
CA GLY A 168 -30.67 8.35 -23.83
C GLY A 168 -30.13 8.04 -22.43
N PHE A 169 -29.82 9.05 -21.60
CA PHE A 169 -29.35 8.81 -20.23
C PHE A 169 -30.51 8.51 -19.27
N GLY A 170 -30.31 7.50 -18.40
CA GLY A 170 -31.20 7.28 -17.26
C GLY A 170 -30.98 8.34 -16.19
N VAL A 171 -32.02 9.10 -15.86
CA VAL A 171 -31.97 10.18 -14.87
C VAL A 171 -33.05 9.99 -13.81
N THR A 172 -32.61 9.91 -12.56
CA THR A 172 -33.49 9.95 -11.38
C THR A 172 -33.43 11.34 -10.75
N ALA A 173 -34.57 11.95 -10.50
CA ALA A 173 -34.65 13.28 -9.89
C ALA A 173 -35.18 13.18 -8.46
N VAL A 174 -34.54 13.90 -7.54
CA VAL A 174 -34.93 13.99 -6.12
C VAL A 174 -35.08 15.47 -5.76
N ARG A 175 -36.24 15.83 -5.21
CA ARG A 175 -36.45 17.18 -4.67
C ARG A 175 -35.72 17.32 -3.34
N GLY A 176 -34.92 18.37 -3.20
CA GLY A 176 -34.20 18.70 -1.98
C GLY A 176 -34.30 20.18 -1.65
N GLU A 177 -33.68 20.58 -0.54
CA GLU A 177 -33.62 21.97 -0.11
C GLU A 177 -32.17 22.32 0.26
N GLY A 178 -31.70 23.47 -0.22
CA GLY A 178 -30.40 24.02 0.10
C GLY A 178 -30.54 25.38 0.78
N ARG A 179 -29.40 26.05 1.03
CA ARG A 179 -29.39 27.37 1.70
C ARG A 179 -30.25 28.41 0.99
N GLU A 180 -30.35 28.33 -0.33
CA GLU A 180 -31.06 29.30 -1.18
C GLU A 180 -32.44 28.77 -1.60
N GLY A 181 -32.98 27.75 -0.91
CA GLY A 181 -34.32 27.22 -1.14
C GLY A 181 -34.35 25.86 -1.85
N GLN A 182 -35.48 25.55 -2.48
CA GLN A 182 -35.72 24.27 -3.13
C GLN A 182 -34.76 24.05 -4.30
N ARG A 183 -34.25 22.82 -4.43
CA ARG A 183 -33.37 22.40 -5.52
C ARG A 183 -33.77 21.03 -6.02
N LEU A 184 -33.47 20.75 -7.28
CA LEU A 184 -33.64 19.41 -7.83
C LEU A 184 -32.26 18.78 -7.98
N ILE A 185 -32.11 17.59 -7.40
CA ILE A 185 -30.89 16.79 -7.43
C ILE A 185 -31.11 15.68 -8.45
N LEU A 186 -30.32 15.68 -9.52
CA LEU A 186 -30.34 14.66 -10.55
C LEU A 186 -29.23 13.64 -10.27
N PHE A 187 -29.60 12.36 -10.27
CA PHE A 187 -28.69 11.23 -10.16
C PHE A 187 -28.65 10.47 -11.49
N LEU A 188 -27.44 10.25 -11.98
CA LEU A 188 -27.18 9.45 -13.17
C LEU A 188 -26.14 8.40 -12.84
N VAL A 189 -26.37 7.17 -13.28
CA VAL A 189 -25.37 6.10 -13.25
C VAL A 189 -25.02 5.76 -14.68
N THR A 190 -23.76 5.97 -15.07
CA THR A 190 -23.32 5.82 -16.47
C THR A 190 -21.94 5.18 -16.55
N PRO A 191 -21.57 4.53 -17.66
CA PRO A 191 -20.19 4.11 -17.88
C PRO A 191 -19.23 5.30 -17.88
N ARG A 192 -18.02 5.13 -17.31
CA ARG A 192 -17.01 6.20 -17.17
C ARG A 192 -16.69 6.93 -18.49
N ARG A 193 -16.72 6.22 -19.61
CA ARG A 193 -16.52 6.78 -20.96
C ARG A 193 -17.51 7.90 -21.33
N ASN A 194 -18.72 7.87 -20.80
CA ASN A 194 -19.78 8.83 -21.11
C ASN A 194 -19.74 10.07 -20.18
N GLY A 195 -18.95 10.05 -19.11
CA GLY A 195 -18.90 11.15 -18.15
C GLY A 195 -18.54 12.50 -18.79
N ARG A 196 -17.63 12.50 -19.79
CA ARG A 196 -17.29 13.71 -20.54
C ARG A 196 -18.46 14.28 -21.34
N GLN A 197 -19.34 13.43 -21.88
CA GLN A 197 -20.52 13.88 -22.63
C GLN A 197 -21.55 14.50 -21.68
N ILE A 198 -21.81 13.88 -20.53
CA ILE A 198 -22.72 14.43 -19.51
C ILE A 198 -22.23 15.80 -19.05
N LEU A 199 -20.95 15.96 -18.73
CA LEU A 199 -20.39 17.25 -18.32
C LEU A 199 -20.56 18.34 -19.40
N ARG A 200 -20.42 17.99 -20.68
CA ARG A 200 -20.67 18.93 -21.79
C ARG A 200 -22.14 19.34 -21.87
N ILE A 201 -23.07 18.40 -21.72
CA ILE A 201 -24.51 18.68 -21.73
C ILE A 201 -24.85 19.59 -20.55
N VAL A 202 -24.38 19.27 -19.34
CA VAL A 202 -24.62 20.11 -18.16
C VAL A 202 -24.09 21.51 -18.36
N GLN A 203 -22.85 21.66 -18.83
CA GLN A 203 -22.26 22.99 -19.04
C GLN A 203 -22.96 23.81 -20.14
N ALA A 204 -23.59 23.17 -21.13
CA ALA A 204 -24.34 23.84 -22.18
C ALA A 204 -25.73 24.31 -21.72
N TRP A 205 -26.40 23.54 -20.85
CA TRP A 205 -27.77 23.82 -20.41
C TRP A 205 -27.81 24.60 -19.10
N ASP A 206 -26.95 24.27 -18.15
CA ASP A 206 -26.86 24.92 -16.85
C ASP A 206 -25.39 25.06 -16.38
N PRO A 207 -24.70 26.15 -16.76
CA PRO A 207 -23.30 26.38 -16.38
C PRO A 207 -23.10 26.63 -14.88
N ASP A 208 -24.17 27.01 -14.16
CA ASP A 208 -24.13 27.29 -12.72
C ASP A 208 -24.48 26.04 -11.87
N ALA A 209 -24.77 24.91 -12.52
CA ALA A 209 -25.08 23.66 -11.83
C ALA A 209 -23.87 23.11 -11.06
N PHE A 210 -24.13 22.64 -9.83
CA PHE A 210 -23.11 21.98 -9.03
C PHE A 210 -23.07 20.49 -9.37
N VAL A 211 -21.95 20.02 -9.94
CA VAL A 211 -21.79 18.64 -10.39
C VAL A 211 -20.73 17.91 -9.57
N THR A 212 -21.08 16.73 -9.07
CA THR A 212 -20.14 15.81 -8.42
C THR A 212 -20.13 14.47 -9.15
N VAL A 213 -18.94 13.91 -9.34
CA VAL A 213 -18.75 12.62 -10.02
C VAL A 213 -18.07 11.66 -9.04
N GLU A 214 -18.73 10.56 -8.75
CA GLU A 214 -18.28 9.55 -7.80
C GLU A 214 -18.10 8.20 -8.53
N PRO A 215 -16.99 7.48 -8.30
CA PRO A 215 -16.81 6.15 -8.87
C PRO A 215 -17.74 5.14 -8.16
N VAL A 216 -18.41 4.30 -8.94
CA VAL A 216 -19.27 3.22 -8.43
C VAL A 216 -18.60 1.87 -8.70
N ALA A 217 -18.42 1.08 -7.63
CA ALA A 217 -17.76 -0.22 -7.72
C ALA A 217 -18.55 -1.22 -8.58
N THR A 218 -19.88 -1.28 -8.39
CA THR A 218 -20.78 -2.20 -9.08
C THR A 218 -22.13 -1.52 -9.31
N ALA A 219 -22.69 -1.65 -10.51
CA ALA A 219 -24.06 -1.28 -10.83
C ALA A 219 -24.76 -2.47 -11.49
N ILE A 220 -25.97 -2.79 -11.06
CA ILE A 220 -26.79 -3.91 -11.57
C ILE A 220 -28.16 -3.34 -11.95
N GLY A 221 -28.61 -3.59 -13.17
CA GLY A 221 -29.88 -3.08 -13.69
C GLY A 221 -29.82 -1.61 -14.16
N GLY A 222 -30.99 -0.95 -14.18
CA GLY A 222 -31.15 0.44 -14.61
C GLY A 222 -31.18 0.64 -16.13
N HIS A 223 -31.48 1.87 -16.56
CA HIS A 223 -31.42 2.27 -17.96
C HIS A 223 -29.98 2.59 -18.33
N ILE A 224 -29.29 1.64 -18.95
CA ILE A 224 -27.92 1.83 -19.44
C ILE A 224 -28.03 2.48 -20.82
N PRO A 225 -27.53 3.72 -21.02
CA PRO A 225 -27.52 4.34 -22.33
C PRO A 225 -26.70 3.46 -23.29
N HIS A 226 -27.36 2.90 -24.29
CA HIS A 226 -26.68 2.39 -25.47
C HIS A 226 -26.35 3.61 -26.34
N VAL A 227 -25.25 4.29 -26.02
CA VAL A 227 -24.86 5.49 -26.76
C VAL A 227 -24.58 5.09 -28.21
N ALA A 228 -25.55 5.36 -29.08
CA ALA A 228 -25.31 5.53 -30.51
C ALA A 228 -24.41 6.76 -30.69
N ALA A 229 -23.48 6.68 -31.64
CA ALA A 229 -22.52 7.74 -31.93
C ALA A 229 -23.21 9.12 -32.02
N PRO A 230 -22.56 10.19 -31.54
CA PRO A 230 -23.21 11.49 -31.41
C PRO A 230 -23.76 11.94 -32.76
N ALA A 231 -25.09 12.07 -32.84
CA ALA A 231 -25.72 12.79 -33.92
C ALA A 231 -25.23 14.23 -33.84
N SER A 232 -24.54 14.67 -34.89
CA SER A 232 -23.98 16.01 -35.01
C SER A 232 -25.01 17.07 -34.66
N VAL A 233 -24.75 17.85 -33.62
CA VAL A 233 -25.45 19.10 -33.33
C VAL A 233 -25.27 20.01 -34.54
N ARG A 234 -26.32 20.12 -35.37
CA ARG A 234 -26.37 21.07 -36.48
C ARG A 234 -26.75 22.43 -35.90
N LYS A 235 -25.84 23.40 -36.06
CA LYS A 235 -26.09 24.83 -35.79
C LYS A 235 -27.18 25.37 -36.70
#